data_AF-A0A535Y1V8-F1
#
_entry.id   AF-A0A535Y1V8-F1
#
_cell.length_a   1.000
_cell.length_b   1.000
_cell.length_c   1.000
_cell.angle_alpha   90.00
_cell.angle_beta   90.00
_cell.angle_gamma   90.00
#
_symmetry.space_group_name_H-M   'P 1'
#
loop_
_entity.id
_entity.type
_entity.pdbx_description
1 polymer ?
#
loop_
_entity_poly.entity_id
_entity_poly.type
_entity_poly.pdbx_seq_one_letter_code
_entity_poly.pdbx_strand_id
1 'polypeptide(L)'
;MTNDAGRESIVGLARELVRGVIGLVRMEITSARQEVGEGVSGVGRGAVFLGIALVFALLFLIALVVVLVALLALLIPLWASALVFVLIFVALAGLLGYLGVRRLLSAKDRFTLPETRASVQEDVAWAKRLLRRE
;
A
#
# COMPACT_ATOMS: atom_id res chain seq x y z
N MET A 1 -49.99 40.92 0.05
CA MET A 1 -49.23 40.18 -0.97
C MET A 1 -47.73 40.46 -0.76
N THR A 2 -47.05 39.80 0.18
CA THR A 2 -45.64 40.13 0.50
C THR A 2 -44.77 38.91 0.87
N ASN A 3 -45.23 37.68 0.58
CA ASN A 3 -44.52 36.45 1.00
C ASN A 3 -43.62 35.81 -0.07
N ASP A 4 -43.58 36.33 -1.30
CA ASP A 4 -42.77 35.74 -2.39
C ASP A 4 -41.31 36.23 -2.40
N ALA A 5 -41.05 37.50 -2.07
CA ALA A 5 -39.72 38.09 -2.15
C ALA A 5 -38.70 37.49 -1.16
N GLY A 6 -39.15 37.05 0.03
CA GLY A 6 -38.28 36.39 1.02
C GLY A 6 -38.00 34.91 0.72
N ARG A 7 -38.89 34.25 -0.04
CA ARG A 7 -38.70 32.85 -0.46
C ARG A 7 -37.76 32.76 -1.66
N GLU A 8 -37.85 33.70 -2.60
CA GLU A 8 -36.90 33.79 -3.71
C GLU A 8 -35.46 34.08 -3.25
N SER A 9 -35.27 34.88 -2.19
CA SER A 9 -33.94 35.20 -1.67
C SER A 9 -33.27 34.03 -0.92
N ILE A 10 -34.02 33.29 -0.10
CA ILE A 10 -33.51 32.08 0.59
C ILE A 10 -33.15 30.98 -0.44
N VAL A 11 -33.98 30.82 -1.46
CA VAL A 11 -33.69 29.89 -2.58
C VAL A 11 -32.48 30.38 -3.39
N GLY A 12 -32.32 31.69 -3.55
CA GLY A 12 -31.15 32.31 -4.19
C GLY A 12 -29.84 32.04 -3.44
N LEU A 13 -29.82 32.31 -2.13
CA LEU A 13 -28.65 32.09 -1.27
C LEU A 13 -28.27 30.61 -1.18
N ALA A 14 -29.25 29.71 -1.08
CA ALA A 14 -28.99 28.27 -1.09
C ALA A 14 -28.38 27.81 -2.42
N ARG A 15 -28.87 28.34 -3.56
CA ARG A 15 -28.29 28.06 -4.89
C ARG A 15 -26.86 28.58 -5.02
N GLU A 16 -26.57 29.75 -4.47
CA GLU A 16 -25.24 30.35 -4.52
C GLU A 16 -24.23 29.60 -3.66
N LEU A 17 -24.64 29.17 -2.46
CA LEU A 17 -23.83 28.31 -1.59
C LEU A 17 -23.54 26.96 -2.24
N VAL A 18 -24.55 26.32 -2.84
CA VAL A 18 -24.39 25.05 -3.57
C VAL A 18 -23.45 25.22 -4.77
N ARG A 19 -23.56 26.32 -5.52
CA ARG A 19 -22.63 26.63 -6.62
C ARG A 19 -21.20 26.84 -6.12
N GLY A 20 -21.03 27.52 -4.98
CA GLY A 20 -19.72 27.71 -4.34
C GLY A 20 -19.09 26.39 -3.91
N VAL A 21 -19.85 25.51 -3.24
CA VAL A 21 -19.38 24.18 -2.81
C VAL A 21 -19.03 23.29 -4.00
N ILE A 22 -19.87 23.26 -5.05
CA ILE A 22 -19.58 22.51 -6.28
C ILE A 22 -18.32 23.05 -6.97
N GLY A 23 -18.15 24.38 -7.00
CA GLY A 23 -16.95 25.03 -7.53
C GLY A 23 -15.69 24.61 -6.77
N LEU A 24 -15.76 24.60 -5.43
CA LEU A 24 -14.65 24.24 -4.57
C LEU A 24 -14.25 22.76 -4.73
N VAL A 25 -15.24 21.86 -4.73
CA VAL A 25 -15.01 20.42 -4.97
C VAL A 25 -14.37 20.20 -6.34
N ARG A 26 -14.83 20.90 -7.37
CA ARG A 26 -14.25 20.79 -8.72
C ARG A 26 -12.81 21.29 -8.74
N MET A 27 -12.51 22.37 -8.02
CA MET A 27 -11.16 22.91 -7.91
C MET A 27 -10.21 21.93 -7.22
N GLU A 28 -10.65 21.33 -6.11
CA GLU A 28 -9.91 20.31 -5.36
C GLU A 28 -9.62 19.08 -6.23
N ILE A 29 -10.62 18.59 -6.98
CA ILE A 29 -10.44 17.48 -7.92
C ILE A 29 -9.44 17.83 -9.02
N THR A 30 -9.46 19.08 -9.49
CA THR A 30 -8.55 19.53 -10.57
C THR A 30 -7.11 19.64 -10.05
N SER A 31 -6.94 20.16 -8.84
CA SER A 31 -5.63 20.28 -8.18
C SER A 31 -5.06 18.90 -7.82
N ALA A 32 -5.88 18.01 -7.27
CA ALA A 32 -5.51 16.61 -7.02
C ALA A 32 -5.14 15.87 -8.31
N ARG A 33 -5.84 16.14 -9.43
CA ARG A 33 -5.48 15.58 -10.74
C ARG A 33 -4.12 16.06 -11.25
N GLN A 34 -3.78 17.32 -11.02
CA GLN A 34 -2.49 17.89 -11.44
C GLN A 34 -1.36 17.29 -10.61
N GLU A 35 -1.51 17.22 -9.29
CA GLU A 35 -0.52 16.63 -8.39
C GLU A 35 -0.30 15.13 -8.67
N VAL A 36 -1.38 14.38 -8.93
CA VAL A 36 -1.29 12.98 -9.39
C VAL A 36 -0.62 12.89 -10.76
N GLY A 37 -0.94 13.77 -11.71
CA GLY A 37 -0.35 13.75 -13.05
C GLY A 37 1.15 14.06 -13.06
N GLU A 38 1.58 15.03 -12.26
CA GLU A 38 2.99 15.41 -12.09
C GLU A 38 3.78 14.30 -11.37
N GLY A 39 3.21 13.68 -10.33
CA GLY A 39 3.80 12.54 -9.63
C GLY A 39 3.94 11.29 -10.51
N VAL A 40 2.96 11.00 -11.37
CA VAL A 40 2.93 9.77 -12.19
C VAL A 40 3.90 9.82 -13.36
N SER A 41 4.14 10.98 -13.99
CA SER A 41 4.96 11.07 -15.20
C SER A 41 6.48 10.92 -14.94
N GLY A 42 6.95 11.38 -13.78
CA GLY A 42 8.33 11.21 -13.33
C GLY A 42 8.60 9.85 -12.68
N VAL A 43 7.68 9.39 -11.81
CA VAL A 43 7.79 8.08 -11.13
C VAL A 43 7.54 6.93 -12.11
N GLY A 44 6.68 7.10 -13.12
CA GLY A 44 6.29 6.04 -14.06
C GLY A 44 7.45 5.51 -14.91
N ARG A 45 8.32 6.38 -15.44
CA ARG A 45 9.50 5.93 -16.19
C ARG A 45 10.56 5.28 -15.30
N GLY A 46 10.80 5.83 -14.11
CA GLY A 46 11.72 5.24 -13.13
C GLY A 46 11.26 3.85 -12.66
N ALA A 47 9.96 3.67 -12.42
CA ALA A 47 9.37 2.39 -12.05
C ALA A 47 9.51 1.33 -13.15
N VAL A 48 9.40 1.71 -14.43
CA VAL A 48 9.64 0.80 -15.55
C VAL A 48 11.11 0.33 -15.58
N PHE A 49 12.06 1.25 -15.47
CA PHE A 49 13.49 0.89 -15.42
C PHE A 49 13.83 0.02 -14.19
N LEU A 50 13.26 0.32 -13.03
CA LEU A 50 13.42 -0.53 -11.84
C LEU A 50 12.79 -1.92 -12.02
N GLY A 51 11.64 -2.01 -12.68
CA GLY A 51 11.02 -3.29 -13.03
C GLY A 51 11.92 -4.13 -13.93
N ILE A 52 12.48 -3.52 -14.98
CA ILE A 52 13.45 -4.18 -15.87
C ILE A 52 14.70 -4.59 -15.08
N ALA A 53 15.27 -3.69 -14.28
CA ALA A 53 16.44 -3.99 -13.47
C ALA A 53 16.21 -5.16 -12.52
N LEU A 54 15.02 -5.27 -11.91
CA LEU A 54 14.64 -6.39 -11.05
C LEU A 54 14.59 -7.72 -11.81
N VAL A 55 14.01 -7.73 -13.01
CA VAL A 55 13.99 -8.92 -13.88
C VAL A 55 15.42 -9.34 -14.23
N PHE A 56 16.28 -8.40 -14.64
CA PHE A 56 17.67 -8.70 -14.95
C PHE A 56 18.47 -9.15 -13.72
N ALA A 57 18.22 -8.58 -12.55
CA ALA A 57 18.83 -9.02 -11.30
C ALA A 57 18.41 -10.46 -10.96
N LEU A 58 17.15 -10.82 -11.18
CA LEU A 58 16.66 -12.19 -10.99
C LEU A 58 17.32 -13.16 -11.98
N LEU A 59 17.39 -12.81 -13.26
CA LEU A 59 18.06 -13.61 -14.28
C LEU A 59 19.56 -13.79 -13.97
N PHE A 60 20.23 -12.72 -13.52
CA PHE A 60 21.62 -12.78 -13.09
C PHE A 60 21.81 -13.74 -11.91
N LEU A 61 20.94 -13.69 -10.89
CA LEU A 61 20.99 -14.62 -9.77
C LEU A 61 20.80 -16.07 -10.22
N ILE A 62 19.85 -16.34 -11.12
CA ILE A 62 19.64 -17.69 -11.69
C ILE A 62 20.90 -18.16 -12.43
N ALA A 63 21.46 -17.32 -13.31
CA ALA A 63 22.67 -17.64 -14.04
C ALA A 63 23.87 -17.90 -13.11
N LEU A 64 24.00 -17.11 -12.04
CA LEU A 64 25.04 -17.30 -11.02
C LEU A 64 24.91 -18.67 -10.33
N VAL A 65 23.70 -19.07 -9.96
CA VAL A 65 23.45 -20.40 -9.39
C VAL A 65 23.85 -21.50 -10.37
N VAL A 66 23.50 -21.37 -11.65
CA VAL A 66 23.89 -22.34 -12.68
C VAL A 66 25.42 -22.43 -12.79
N VAL A 67 26.13 -21.30 -12.78
CA VAL A 67 27.60 -21.27 -12.81
C VAL A 67 28.18 -21.96 -11.57
N LEU A 68 27.64 -21.71 -10.38
CA LEU A 68 28.12 -22.34 -9.15
C LEU A 68 27.90 -23.86 -9.15
N VAL A 69 26.74 -24.31 -9.64
CA VAL A 69 26.47 -25.75 -9.81
C VAL A 69 27.44 -26.36 -10.83
N ALA A 70 27.66 -25.70 -11.97
CA ALA A 70 28.58 -26.17 -13.00
C ALA A 70 30.04 -26.21 -12.50
N LEU A 71 30.45 -25.22 -11.69
CA LEU A 71 31.78 -25.18 -11.09
C LEU A 71 31.98 -26.34 -10.11
N LEU A 72 30.98 -26.62 -9.25
CA LEU A 72 31.03 -27.77 -8.36
C LEU A 72 30.98 -29.10 -9.13
N ALA A 73 30.32 -29.12 -10.29
CA ALA A 73 30.25 -30.29 -11.17
C ALA A 73 31.60 -30.67 -11.79
N LEU A 74 32.63 -29.81 -11.67
CA LEU A 74 34.01 -30.18 -12.02
C LEU A 74 34.63 -31.14 -10.99
N LEU A 75 34.12 -31.16 -9.75
CA LEU A 75 34.62 -32.02 -8.67
C LEU A 75 33.77 -33.27 -8.47
N ILE A 76 32.44 -33.17 -8.65
CA ILE A 76 31.49 -34.26 -8.45
C ILE A 76 30.47 -34.32 -9.60
N PRO A 77 29.71 -35.42 -9.80
CA PRO A 77 28.69 -35.49 -10.85
C PRO A 77 27.68 -34.33 -10.79
N LEU A 78 27.20 -33.89 -11.96
CA LEU A 78 26.27 -32.75 -12.08
C LEU A 78 25.01 -32.90 -11.22
N TRP A 79 24.43 -34.10 -11.18
CA TRP A 79 23.24 -34.38 -10.36
C TRP A 79 23.50 -34.19 -8.87
N ALA A 80 24.69 -34.56 -8.39
CA ALA A 80 25.08 -34.41 -7.00
C ALA A 80 25.32 -32.93 -6.65
N SER A 81 25.97 -32.19 -7.55
CA SER A 81 26.15 -30.73 -7.40
C SER A 81 24.81 -30.00 -7.30
N ALA A 82 23.85 -30.34 -8.16
CA ALA A 82 22.51 -29.77 -8.12
C ALA A 82 21.82 -30.07 -6.78
N LEU A 83 21.90 -31.30 -6.27
CA LEU A 83 21.31 -31.67 -4.98
C LEU A 83 21.93 -30.89 -3.79
N VAL A 84 23.24 -30.65 -3.80
CA VAL A 84 23.90 -29.83 -2.78
C VAL A 84 23.32 -28.43 -2.74
N PHE A 85 23.19 -27.76 -3.90
CA PHE A 85 22.61 -26.42 -3.96
C PHE A 85 21.12 -26.41 -3.60
N VAL A 86 20.36 -27.44 -3.95
CA VAL A 86 18.95 -27.59 -3.51
C VAL A 86 18.87 -27.62 -1.99
N LEU A 87 19.71 -28.43 -1.33
CA LEU A 87 19.74 -28.49 0.14
C LEU A 87 20.12 -27.15 0.76
N ILE A 88 21.12 -26.45 0.20
CA ILE A 88 21.53 -25.11 0.64
C ILE A 88 20.36 -24.13 0.53
N PHE A 89 19.65 -24.08 -0.60
CA PHE A 89 18.52 -23.17 -0.78
C PHE A 89 17.33 -23.50 0.10
N VAL A 90 17.01 -24.78 0.31
CA VAL A 90 15.94 -25.18 1.24
C VAL A 90 16.29 -24.76 2.67
N ALA A 91 17.54 -24.95 3.10
CA ALA A 91 17.98 -24.52 4.42
C ALA A 91 17.91 -22.99 4.59
N LEU A 92 18.40 -22.24 3.59
CA LEU A 92 18.33 -20.77 3.58
C LEU A 92 16.89 -20.27 3.56
N ALA A 93 16.03 -20.83 2.70
CA ALA A 93 14.62 -20.48 2.61
C ALA A 93 13.88 -20.79 3.92
N GLY A 94 14.16 -21.94 4.54
CA GLY A 94 13.61 -22.31 5.84
C GLY A 94 14.04 -21.33 6.94
N LEU A 95 15.33 -20.96 6.98
CA LEU A 95 15.86 -20.00 7.96
C LEU A 95 15.27 -18.60 7.76
N LEU A 96 15.29 -18.08 6.54
CA LEU A 96 14.75 -16.76 6.21
C LEU A 96 13.23 -16.70 6.41
N GLY A 97 12.52 -17.75 6.01
CA GLY A 97 11.08 -17.89 6.23
C GLY A 97 10.76 -17.91 7.73
N TYR A 98 11.50 -18.68 8.52
CA TYR A 98 11.35 -18.71 9.98
C TYR A 98 11.61 -17.35 10.62
N LEU A 99 12.70 -16.66 10.25
CA LEU A 99 13.02 -15.33 10.73
C LEU A 99 11.98 -14.29 10.31
N GLY A 100 11.48 -14.39 9.07
CA GLY A 100 10.42 -13.54 8.54
C GLY A 100 9.12 -13.70 9.33
N VAL A 101 8.65 -14.95 9.51
CA VAL A 101 7.46 -15.25 10.30
C VAL A 101 7.64 -14.80 11.75
N ARG A 102 8.80 -15.06 12.37
CA ARG A 102 9.09 -14.56 13.72
C ARG A 102 9.01 -13.04 13.80
N ARG A 103 9.61 -12.31 12.86
CA ARG A 103 9.54 -10.84 12.85
C ARG A 103 8.12 -10.33 12.67
N LEU A 104 7.31 -10.96 11.82
CA LEU A 104 5.91 -10.60 11.63
C LEU A 104 5.07 -10.87 12.87
N LEU A 105 5.28 -12.01 13.53
CA LEU A 105 4.59 -12.36 14.79
C LEU A 105 5.00 -11.40 15.92
N SER A 106 6.29 -11.11 16.08
CA SER A 106 6.77 -10.13 17.06
C SER A 106 6.34 -8.69 16.75
N ALA A 107 6.14 -8.35 15.47
CA ALA A 107 5.59 -7.07 15.05
C ALA A 107 4.09 -6.96 15.32
N LYS A 108 3.34 -8.08 15.25
CA LYS A 108 1.92 -8.14 15.59
C LYS A 108 1.67 -7.82 17.06
N ASP A 109 2.56 -8.27 17.96
CA ASP A 109 2.49 -7.89 19.38
C ASP A 109 2.76 -6.39 19.59
N ARG A 110 3.62 -5.80 18.76
CA ARG A 110 3.96 -4.36 18.79
C ARG A 110 2.91 -3.46 18.12
N PHE A 111 2.09 -4.01 17.22
CA PHE A 111 0.93 -3.37 16.57
C PHE A 111 -0.40 -3.70 17.26
N THR A 112 -0.37 -4.24 18.47
CA THR A 112 -1.48 -3.97 19.38
C THR A 112 -1.34 -2.49 19.76
N LEU A 113 -2.04 -1.61 19.04
CA LEU A 113 -2.22 -0.21 19.41
C LEU A 113 -3.37 -0.20 20.45
N PRO A 114 -3.09 -0.30 21.76
CA PRO A 114 -4.14 -0.24 22.78
C PRO A 114 -4.92 1.07 22.67
N GLU A 115 -4.27 2.17 22.26
CA GLU A 115 -4.90 3.48 22.11
C GLU A 115 -5.90 3.56 20.95
N THR A 116 -5.62 2.97 19.79
CA THR A 116 -6.56 3.00 18.65
C THR A 116 -7.81 2.15 18.92
N ARG A 117 -7.67 1.08 19.70
CA ARG A 117 -8.85 0.33 20.18
C ARG A 117 -9.62 1.11 21.24
N ALA A 118 -8.94 1.84 22.11
CA ALA A 118 -9.57 2.67 23.13
C ALA A 118 -10.36 3.83 22.52
N SER A 119 -9.80 4.56 21.54
CA SER A 119 -10.48 5.69 20.90
C SER A 119 -11.72 5.24 20.11
N VAL A 120 -11.63 4.12 19.38
CA VAL A 120 -12.78 3.57 18.64
C VAL A 120 -13.87 3.06 19.60
N GLN A 121 -13.49 2.49 20.75
CA GLN A 121 -14.47 2.09 21.77
C GLN A 121 -15.15 3.31 22.43
N GLU A 122 -14.41 4.39 22.63
CA GLU A 122 -14.94 5.64 23.15
C GLU A 122 -15.92 6.31 22.16
N ASP A 123 -15.58 6.32 20.88
CA ASP A 123 -16.42 6.83 19.79
C ASP A 123 -17.73 6.03 19.67
N VAL A 124 -17.66 4.70 19.75
CA VAL A 124 -18.84 3.83 19.77
C VAL A 124 -19.68 4.04 21.03
N ALA A 125 -19.04 4.21 22.19
CA ALA A 125 -19.73 4.51 23.44
C ALA A 125 -20.42 5.88 23.40
N TRP A 126 -19.81 6.88 22.75
CA TRP A 126 -20.40 8.20 22.52
C TRP A 126 -21.59 8.12 21.56
N ALA A 127 -21.45 7.43 20.42
CA ALA A 127 -22.52 7.22 19.46
C ALA A 127 -23.73 6.47 20.07
N LYS A 128 -23.47 5.44 20.88
CA LYS A 128 -24.52 4.68 21.58
C LYS A 128 -25.25 5.50 22.64
N ARG A 129 -24.58 6.50 23.23
CA ARG A 129 -25.22 7.46 24.16
C ARG A 129 -26.12 8.45 23.42
N LEU A 130 -25.73 8.85 22.20
CA LEU A 130 -26.53 9.74 21.36
C LEU A 130 -27.85 9.07 20.95
N LEU A 131 -27.79 7.80 20.55
CA LEU A 131 -28.97 7.01 20.17
C LEU A 131 -29.89 6.63 21.35
N ARG A 132 -29.44 6.83 22.60
CA ARG A 132 -30.23 6.54 23.81
C ARG A 132 -30.87 7.79 24.43
N ARG A 133 -30.68 8.96 23.81
CA ARG A 133 -31.15 10.25 24.32
C ARG A 133 -32.34 10.83 23.55
N GLU A 134 -32.88 10.08 22.59
CA GLU A 134 -34.20 10.29 22.00
C GLU A 134 -35.10 9.11 22.39
#